data_AF-A0A359FX59-F1
#
_entry.id   AF-A0A359FX59-F1
#
_cell.length_a   1.000
_cell.length_b   1.000
_cell.length_c   1.000
_cell.angle_alpha   90.00
_cell.angle_beta   90.00
_cell.angle_gamma   90.00
#
_symmetry.space_group_name_H-M   'P 1'
#
loop_
_entity.id
_entity.type
_entity.pdbx_description
1 polymer ?
#
loop_
_entity_poly.entity_id
_entity_poly.type
_entity_poly.pdbx_seq_one_letter_code
_entity_poly.pdbx_strand_id
1 'polypeptide(L)' 'GVYGMNFKYMPELEWKYGYLGIWGLIILTFLVMVIFLRRKKWF' A
#
# COMPACT_ATOMS: atom_id res chain seq x y z
N GLY A 1 17.78 -3.34 -9.18
CA GLY A 1 17.51 -1.97 -9.65
C GLY A 1 16.18 -1.95 -10.37
N VAL A 2 15.16 -1.32 -9.78
CA VAL A 2 13.88 -0.94 -10.43
C VAL A 2 13.33 0.31 -9.71
N TYR A 3 14.20 1.25 -9.32
CA TYR A 3 13.79 2.54 -8.72
C TYR A 3 13.70 3.64 -9.78
N GLY A 4 13.34 3.27 -11.00
CA GLY A 4 13.27 4.17 -12.15
C GLY A 4 11.82 4.42 -12.57
N MET A 5 10.98 4.92 -11.67
CA MET A 5 9.73 5.53 -12.11
C MET A 5 10.00 7.02 -12.32
N ASN A 6 9.88 7.47 -13.57
CA ASN A 6 9.97 8.87 -13.95
C ASN A 6 8.86 9.68 -13.26
N PHE A 7 9.14 10.24 -12.08
CA PHE A 7 8.23 11.07 -11.29
C PHE A 7 7.75 12.36 -12.00
N LYS A 8 8.18 12.59 -13.24
CA LYS A 8 7.89 13.80 -14.02
C LYS A 8 6.47 13.82 -14.65
N TYR A 9 5.75 12.70 -14.66
CA TYR A 9 4.43 12.55 -15.32
C TYR A 9 3.43 11.70 -14.53
N MET A 10 3.48 11.69 -13.19
CA MET A 10 2.44 11.03 -12.37
C MET A 10 1.55 12.08 -11.68
N PRO A 11 0.44 12.54 -12.32
CA PRO A 11 -0.52 13.45 -11.69
C PRO A 11 -1.24 12.84 -10.47
N GLU A 12 -1.09 11.53 -10.25
CA GLU A 12 -1.65 10.78 -9.12
C GLU A 12 -0.86 10.98 -7.81
N LEU A 13 0.41 11.40 -7.88
CA LEU A 13 1.24 11.69 -6.70
C LEU A 13 1.07 13.14 -6.19
N GLU A 14 0.56 14.04 -7.03
CA GLU A 14 0.19 15.41 -6.62
C GLU A 14 -1.14 15.46 -5.84
N TRP A 15 -1.89 14.36 -5.81
CA TRP A 15 -3.04 14.27 -4.93
C TRP A 15 -2.56 14.34 -3.48
N LYS A 16 -2.94 15.41 -2.78
CA LYS A 16 -2.66 15.62 -1.34
C LYS A 16 -3.03 14.40 -0.47
N TYR A 17 -3.98 13.58 -0.94
CA TYR A 17 -4.41 12.33 -0.31
C TYR A 17 -3.86 11.06 -0.96
N GLY A 18 -3.15 11.12 -2.09
CA GLY A 18 -2.57 9.96 -2.76
C GLY A 18 -1.54 9.25 -1.88
N TYR A 19 -0.70 10.03 -1.17
CA TYR A 19 0.19 9.50 -0.15
C TYR A 19 -0.59 8.77 0.95
N LEU A 20 -1.61 9.40 1.55
CA LEU A 20 -2.45 8.77 2.57
C LEU A 20 -3.21 7.54 2.05
N GLY A 21 -3.63 7.54 0.79
CA GLY A 21 -4.28 6.41 0.14
C GLY A 21 -3.36 5.20 -0.02
N ILE A 22 -2.10 5.43 -0.44
CA ILE A 22 -1.09 4.37 -0.51
C ILE A 22 -0.80 3.82 0.90
N TRP A 23 -0.65 4.68 1.90
CA TRP A 23 -0.49 4.26 3.29
C TRP A 23 -1.69 3.44 3.80
N GLY A 24 -2.91 3.86 3.46
CA GLY A 24 -4.13 3.11 3.75
C GLY A 24 -4.13 1.73 3.09
N LEU A 25 -3.71 1.63 1.83
CA LEU A 25 -3.63 0.36 1.09
C LEU A 25 -2.59 -0.58 1.70
N ILE A 26 -1.42 -0.06 2.12
CA ILE A 26 -0.37 -0.85 2.78
C ILE A 26 -0.89 -1.40 4.12
N ILE A 27 -1.52 -0.55 4.94
CA ILE A 27 -2.07 -0.98 6.24
C ILE A 27 -3.21 -1.98 6.03
N LEU A 28 -4.08 -1.74 5.05
CA LEU A 28 -5.20 -2.62 4.74
C LEU A 28 -4.73 -4.01 4.31
N THR A 29 -3.76 -4.08 3.40
CA THR A 29 -3.21 -5.37 2.93
C THR A 29 -2.51 -6.12 4.06
N PHE A 30 -1.76 -5.42 4.92
CA PHE A 30 -1.17 -6.01 6.13
C PHE A 30 -2.24 -6.57 7.07
N LEU A 31 -3.29 -5.80 7.38
CA LEU A 31 -4.37 -6.24 8.26
C LEU A 31 -5.14 -7.43 7.70
N VAL A 32 -5.44 -7.43 6.40
CA VAL A 32 -6.09 -8.57 5.73
C VAL A 32 -5.25 -9.83 5.89
N MET A 33 -3.93 -9.73 5.69
CA MET A 33 -3.03 -10.86 5.83
C MET A 33 -2.96 -11.37 7.28
N VAL A 34 -2.85 -10.47 8.27
CA VAL A 34 -2.85 -10.83 9.69
C VAL A 34 -4.17 -11.51 10.10
N ILE A 35 -5.31 -10.96 9.68
CA ILE A 35 -6.63 -11.54 9.94
C ILE A 35 -6.76 -12.91 9.29
N PHE A 36 -6.30 -13.05 8.04
CA PHE A 36 -6.33 -14.32 7.33
C PHE A 36 -5.50 -15.39 8.05
N LEU A 37 -4.28 -15.06 8.47
CA LEU A 37 -3.40 -15.97 9.22
C LEU A 37 -4.00 -16.33 10.59
N ARG A 38 -4.59 -15.36 11.30
CA ARG A 38 -5.27 -15.58 12.58
C ARG A 38 -6.49 -16.49 12.42
N ARG A 39 -7.28 -16.32 11.36
CA ARG A 39 -8.44 -17.21 11.07
C ARG A 39 -8.01 -18.63 10.75
N LYS A 40 -6.84 -18.81 10.14
CA LYS A 40 -6.28 -20.13 9.84
C LYS A 40 -5.67 -20.82 11.07
N LYS A 41 -5.71 -20.20 12.26
CA LYS A 41 -5.06 -20.68 13.51
C LYS A 41 -3.59 -21.08 13.28
N TRP A 42 -2.92 -20.34 12.40
CA TRP A 42 -1.50 -20.54 12.11
C TRP A 42 -0.58 -19.84 13.12
N PHE A 43 -1.19 -19.20 14.13
CA PHE A 43 -0.55 -18.70 15.35
C PHE A 43 -1.30 -19.25 16.55
#